data_AF-R9IVW0-F1
#
_entry.id   AF-R9IVW0-F1
#
_cell.length_a   1.000
_cell.length_b   1.000
_cell.length_c   1.000
_cell.angle_alpha   90.00
_cell.angle_beta   90.00
_cell.angle_gamma   90.00
#
_symmetry.space_group_name_H-M   'P 1'
#
loop_
_entity.id
_entity.type
_entity.pdbx_description
1 polymer ?
#
loop_
_entity_poly.entity_id
_entity_poly.type
_entity_poly.pdbx_seq_one_letter_code
_entity_poly.pdbx_strand_id
1 'polypeptide(L)'
;MDKDSVLYLLMDMRVNGVLDRILEKDEEYQEIARKSGGYLDRLEAMDLPKEARELIDLHSCEQNALGARYGALAYLLGFSDCVELMTKPLHLPGAQKKTD
;
A
#
# COMPACT_ATOMS: atom_id res chain seq x y z
N MET A 1 11.03 7.60 11.82
CA MET A 1 10.36 8.71 11.11
C MET A 1 9.47 9.40 12.13
N ASP A 2 9.57 10.71 12.23
CA ASP A 2 8.76 11.49 13.16
C ASP A 2 7.28 11.39 12.77
N LYS A 3 6.44 10.91 13.69
CA LYS A 3 5.01 10.73 13.45
C LYS A 3 4.25 12.06 13.45
N ASP A 4 4.88 13.13 13.92
CA ASP A 4 4.33 14.48 13.91
C ASP A 4 4.78 15.28 12.67
N SER A 5 5.58 14.66 11.78
CA SER A 5 5.94 15.29 10.52
C SER A 5 4.71 15.48 9.62
N VAL A 6 4.69 16.61 8.90
CA VAL A 6 3.64 16.92 7.89
C VAL A 6 3.47 15.77 6.90
N LEU A 7 4.57 15.08 6.57
CA LEU A 7 4.58 13.91 5.72
C LEU A 7 3.76 12.75 6.27
N TYR A 8 3.92 12.46 7.56
CA TYR A 8 3.18 11.38 8.22
C TYR A 8 1.68 11.69 8.32
N LEU A 9 1.33 12.93 8.66
CA LEU A 9 -0.07 13.38 8.73
C LEU A 9 -0.77 13.31 7.37
N LEU A 10 -0.09 13.73 6.29
CA LEU A 10 -0.64 13.62 4.93
C LEU A 10 -0.81 12.16 4.50
N MET A 11 0.15 11.28 4.82
CA MET A 11 0.02 9.86 4.55
C MET A 11 -1.21 9.27 5.25
N ASP A 12 -1.39 9.56 6.53
CA ASP A 12 -2.53 9.06 7.31
C ASP A 12 -3.88 9.48 6.70
N MET A 13 -4.03 10.77 6.35
CA MET A 13 -5.23 11.28 5.70
C MET A 13 -5.50 10.63 4.33
N ARG A 14 -4.44 10.38 3.54
CA ARG A 14 -4.57 9.85 2.18
C ARG A 14 -4.88 8.36 2.20
N VAL A 15 -4.16 7.60 3.02
CA VAL A 15 -4.32 6.14 3.15
C VAL A 15 -5.64 5.80 3.82
N ASN A 16 -6.06 6.52 4.88
CA ASN A 16 -7.32 6.22 5.59
C ASN A 16 -8.55 6.96 5.01
N GLY A 17 -8.43 7.64 3.87
CA GLY A 17 -9.54 8.45 3.34
C GLY A 17 -9.67 8.46 1.82
N VAL A 18 -8.59 8.74 1.10
CA VAL A 18 -8.65 8.83 -0.38
C VAL A 18 -8.45 7.46 -1.02
N LEU A 19 -7.63 6.60 -0.41
CA LEU A 19 -7.27 5.30 -0.95
C LEU A 19 -8.50 4.43 -1.20
N ASP A 20 -9.46 4.38 -0.29
CA ASP A 20 -10.68 3.57 -0.45
C ASP A 20 -11.41 3.87 -1.77
N ARG A 21 -11.54 5.15 -2.14
CA ARG A 21 -12.17 5.56 -3.40
C ARG A 21 -11.37 5.18 -4.64
N ILE A 22 -10.06 5.02 -4.50
CA ILE A 22 -9.19 4.54 -5.58
C ILE A 22 -9.37 3.02 -5.69
N LEU A 23 -9.31 2.31 -4.57
CA LEU A 23 -9.49 0.86 -4.49
C LEU A 23 -10.84 0.43 -5.07
N GLU A 24 -11.92 1.17 -4.78
CA GLU A 24 -13.26 0.93 -5.35
C GLU A 24 -13.29 0.95 -6.88
N LYS A 25 -12.38 1.70 -7.52
CA LYS A 25 -12.34 1.90 -8.98
C LYS A 25 -11.26 1.08 -9.67
N ASP A 26 -10.34 0.50 -8.91
CA ASP A 26 -9.22 -0.25 -9.45
C ASP A 26 -9.65 -1.69 -9.75
N GLU A 27 -9.79 -2.02 -11.04
CA GLU A 27 -10.31 -3.32 -11.49
C GLU A 27 -9.42 -4.49 -11.06
N GLU A 28 -8.10 -4.28 -11.05
CA GLU A 28 -7.14 -5.32 -10.64
C GLU A 28 -7.28 -5.62 -9.14
N TYR A 29 -7.35 -4.58 -8.31
CA TYR A 29 -7.60 -4.72 -6.88
C TYR A 29 -8.93 -5.43 -6.61
N GLN A 30 -10.02 -5.02 -7.28
CA GLN A 30 -11.33 -5.64 -7.11
C GLN A 30 -11.33 -7.11 -7.53
N GLU A 31 -10.63 -7.47 -8.61
CA GLU A 31 -10.50 -8.86 -9.04
C GLU A 31 -9.68 -9.71 -8.05
N ILE A 32 -8.60 -9.15 -7.48
CA ILE A 32 -7.83 -9.81 -6.42
C ILE A 32 -8.70 -10.00 -5.17
N ALA A 33 -9.44 -8.97 -4.74
CA ALA A 33 -10.34 -9.05 -3.59
C ALA A 33 -11.43 -10.11 -3.78
N ARG A 34 -12.03 -10.17 -4.98
CA ARG A 34 -13.02 -11.19 -5.35
C ARG A 34 -12.44 -12.60 -5.30
N LYS A 35 -11.24 -12.81 -5.84
CA LYS A 35 -10.54 -14.11 -5.76
C LYS A 35 -10.23 -14.49 -4.31
N SER A 36 -9.75 -13.54 -3.51
CA SER A 36 -9.46 -13.73 -2.10
C SER A 36 -10.70 -14.17 -1.32
N GLY A 37 -11.84 -13.49 -1.52
CA GLY A 37 -13.13 -13.90 -0.94
C GLY A 37 -13.53 -15.33 -1.35
N GLY A 38 -13.39 -15.68 -2.63
CA GLY A 38 -13.68 -17.04 -3.09
C GLY A 38 -12.76 -18.13 -2.51
N TYR A 39 -11.53 -17.80 -2.10
CA TYR A 39 -10.67 -18.72 -1.35
C TYR A 39 -11.07 -18.81 0.12
N LEU A 40 -11.49 -17.70 0.72
CA LEU A 40 -12.01 -17.69 2.10
C LEU A 40 -13.27 -18.56 2.20
N ASP A 41 -14.23 -18.42 1.27
CA ASP A 41 -15.44 -19.25 1.23
C ASP A 41 -15.10 -20.76 1.19
N ARG A 42 -14.10 -21.13 0.38
CA ARG A 42 -13.63 -22.52 0.28
C ARG A 42 -12.99 -22.97 1.58
N LEU A 43 -12.19 -22.12 2.22
CA LEU A 43 -11.53 -22.41 3.49
C LEU A 43 -12.56 -22.58 4.61
N GLU A 44 -13.61 -21.76 4.65
CA GLU A 44 -14.71 -21.89 5.61
C GLU A 44 -15.54 -23.16 5.40
N ALA A 45 -15.69 -23.59 4.14
CA ALA A 45 -16.33 -24.85 3.81
C ALA A 45 -15.46 -26.09 4.17
N MET A 46 -14.17 -25.91 4.45
CA MET A 46 -13.34 -26.98 4.98
C MET A 46 -13.65 -27.13 6.47
N ASP A 47 -14.04 -28.35 6.88
CA ASP A 47 -14.27 -28.70 8.29
C ASP A 47 -12.93 -28.86 9.03
N LEU A 48 -12.18 -27.77 9.11
CA LEU A 48 -10.86 -27.72 9.73
C LEU A 48 -11.00 -27.77 11.27
N PRO A 49 -10.05 -28.42 11.96
CA PRO A 49 -9.95 -28.30 13.40
C PRO A 49 -9.88 -26.83 13.83
N LYS A 50 -10.50 -26.53 14.97
CA LYS A 50 -10.62 -25.16 15.50
C LYS A 50 -9.27 -24.46 15.58
N GLU A 51 -8.25 -25.16 16.08
CA GLU A 51 -6.90 -24.65 16.28
C GLU A 51 -6.24 -24.25 14.95
N ALA A 52 -6.49 -25.01 13.88
CA ALA A 52 -5.97 -24.70 12.56
C ALA A 52 -6.65 -23.44 11.98
N ARG A 53 -7.98 -23.34 12.12
CA ARG A 53 -8.73 -22.16 11.67
C ARG A 53 -8.30 -20.90 12.42
N GLU A 54 -8.15 -20.97 13.73
CA GLU A 54 -7.68 -19.85 14.56
C GLU A 54 -6.27 -19.40 14.17
N LEU A 55 -5.35 -20.34 13.93
CA LEU A 55 -4.00 -20.02 13.49
C LEU A 55 -3.98 -19.34 12.11
N ILE A 56 -4.80 -19.83 11.16
CA ILE A 56 -4.90 -19.24 9.82
C ILE A 56 -5.49 -17.83 9.89
N ASP A 57 -6.53 -17.61 10.69
CA ASP A 57 -7.15 -16.29 10.88
C ASP A 57 -6.13 -15.30 11.45
N LEU A 58 -5.47 -15.65 12.56
CA LEU A 58 -4.42 -14.82 13.16
C LEU A 58 -3.29 -14.51 12.19
N HIS A 59 -2.81 -15.53 11.46
CA HIS A 59 -1.76 -15.32 10.47
C HIS A 59 -2.21 -14.37 9.34
N SER A 60 -3.46 -14.50 8.87
CA SER A 60 -4.02 -13.63 7.84
C SER A 60 -4.15 -12.18 8.33
N CYS A 61 -4.57 -11.98 9.58
CA CYS A 61 -4.58 -10.65 10.21
C CYS A 61 -3.17 -10.03 10.25
N GLU A 62 -2.15 -10.80 10.67
CA GLU A 62 -0.77 -10.32 10.71
C GLU A 62 -0.22 -10.03 9.31
N GLN A 63 -0.53 -10.85 8.29
CA GLN A 63 -0.15 -10.57 6.91
C GLN A 63 -0.81 -9.29 6.38
N ASN A 64 -2.09 -9.06 6.69
CA ASN A 64 -2.77 -7.82 6.34
C ASN A 64 -2.12 -6.60 7.02
N ALA A 65 -1.81 -6.71 8.32
CA ALA A 65 -1.11 -5.65 9.05
C ALA A 65 0.29 -5.36 8.49
N LEU A 66 1.04 -6.40 8.11
CA LEU A 66 2.34 -6.28 7.43
C LEU A 66 2.20 -5.56 6.09
N GLY A 67 1.24 -5.98 5.26
CA GLY A 67 0.96 -5.36 3.96
C GLY A 67 0.58 -3.88 4.08
N ALA A 68 -0.34 -3.55 4.99
CA ALA A 68 -0.73 -2.18 5.27
C ALA A 68 0.47 -1.32 5.71
N ARG A 69 1.33 -1.86 6.59
CA ARG A 69 2.52 -1.15 7.05
C ARG A 69 3.53 -0.95 5.92
N TYR A 70 3.74 -1.96 5.08
CA TYR A 70 4.60 -1.86 3.91
C TYR A 70 4.09 -0.77 2.96
N GLY A 71 2.80 -0.78 2.63
CA GLY A 71 2.17 0.22 1.77
C GLY A 71 2.33 1.65 2.30
N ALA A 72 2.12 1.86 3.60
CA ALA A 72 2.35 3.16 4.23
C ALA A 72 3.82 3.62 4.12
N LEU A 73 4.78 2.71 4.34
CA LEU A 73 6.20 3.03 4.20
C LEU A 73 6.60 3.32 2.75
N ALA A 74 6.06 2.57 1.78
CA ALA A 74 6.28 2.80 0.36
C ALA A 74 5.74 4.17 -0.09
N TYR A 75 4.56 4.56 0.40
CA TYR A 75 4.00 5.89 0.17
C TYR A 75 4.91 7.00 0.71
N LEU A 76 5.37 6.86 1.95
CA LEU A 76 6.25 7.83 2.59
C LEU A 76 7.59 7.96 1.86
N LEU A 77 8.16 6.84 1.42
CA LEU A 77 9.38 6.82 0.60
C LEU A 77 9.17 7.57 -0.71
N GLY A 78 8.16 7.20 -1.50
CA GLY A 78 7.90 7.84 -2.80
C GLY A 78 7.57 9.33 -2.68
N PHE A 79 6.89 9.75 -1.60
CA PHE A 79 6.66 11.17 -1.34
C PHE A 79 7.93 11.90 -0.92
N SER A 80 8.79 11.28 -0.10
CA SER A 80 10.11 11.83 0.22
C SER A 80 10.96 12.02 -1.04
N ASP A 81 10.96 11.04 -1.95
CA ASP A 81 11.66 11.12 -3.24
C ASP A 81 11.11 12.27 -4.10
N CYS A 82 9.79 12.48 -4.10
CA CYS A 82 9.16 13.61 -4.78
C CYS A 82 9.59 14.97 -4.19
N VAL A 83 9.58 15.10 -2.85
CA VAL A 83 10.07 16.31 -2.18
C VAL A 83 11.54 16.57 -2.53
N GLU A 84 12.38 15.52 -2.52
CA GLU A 84 13.77 15.61 -2.90
C GLU A 84 13.95 16.09 -4.36
N LEU A 85 13.19 15.52 -5.29
CA LEU A 85 13.18 15.90 -6.71
C LEU A 85 12.81 17.38 -6.93
N MET A 86 11.84 17.88 -6.15
CA MET A 86 11.32 19.24 -6.28
C MET A 86 12.20 20.29 -5.57
N THR A 87 13.00 19.89 -4.58
CA THR A 87 13.79 20.81 -3.74
C THR A 87 15.27 20.84 -4.10
N LYS A 88 15.80 19.77 -4.73
CA LYS A 88 17.19 19.72 -5.17
C LYS A 88 17.30 20.16 -6.64
N PRO A 89 18.36 20.90 -7.03
CA PRO A 89 18.65 21.16 -8.43
C PRO A 89 18.82 19.82 -9.18
N LEU A 90 17.95 19.59 -10.15
CA LEU A 90 18.03 18.47 -11.07
C LEU A 90 19.30 18.60 -11.91
N HIS A 91 20.39 17.95 -11.49
CA HIS A 91 21.53 17.69 -12.37
C HIS A 91 21.17 16.54 -13.32
N LEU A 92 20.22 16.78 -14.23
CA LEU A 92 19.93 15.88 -15.34
C LEU A 92 21.14 15.93 -16.30
N PRO A 93 21.94 14.87 -16.42
CA PRO A 93 23.01 14.84 -17.40
C PRO A 93 22.37 14.69 -18.78
N GLY A 94 22.32 15.78 -19.55
CA GLY A 94 21.97 15.72 -20.97
C GLY A 94 20.65 16.39 -21.38
N ALA A 95 20.46 17.65 -21.00
CA ALA A 95 19.69 18.59 -21.83
C ALA A 95 20.64 19.66 -22.38
N GLN A 96 21.71 19.23 -23.05
CA GLN A 96 22.47 20.15 -23.90
C GLN A 96 21.56 20.53 -25.07
N LYS A 97 20.96 21.72 -24.99
CA LYS A 97 20.41 22.40 -26.17
C LYS A 97 21.52 22.42 -27.21
N LYS A 98 21.32 21.69 -28.32
CA LYS A 98 22.02 22.00 -29.56
C LYS A 98 21.59 23.42 -29.93
N THR A 99 22.46 24.38 -29.72
CA THR A 99 22.40 25.67 -30.40
C THR A 99 23.00 25.47 -31.79
N ASP A 100 22.21 25.83 -32.80
CA ASP A 100 22.58 25.87 -34.22
C ASP A 100 23.80 26.76 -34.49
#